data_AF-A0AA40G6F8-F1
#
_entry.id   AF-A0AA40G6F8-F1
#
_cell.length_a   1.000
_cell.length_b   1.000
_cell.length_c   1.000
_cell.angle_alpha   90.00
_cell.angle_beta   90.00
_cell.angle_gamma   90.00
#
_symmetry.space_group_name_H-M   'P 1'
#
loop_
_entity.id
_entity.type
_entity.pdbx_description
1 polymer ?
#
loop_
_entity_poly.entity_id
_entity_poly.type
_entity_poly.pdbx_seq_one_letter_code
_entity_poly.pdbx_strand_id
1 'polypeptide(L)'
;MRPFLGLIQLIALDLLYNALTRIDARTFRDVFFLQILDLRNYTIDRIESNAFLPLYNLHKLELSKNRLHKQGAQLFNELFVLNRLTLSGNAIASVDPLAFRDCSNLKELDLSGNELTTMPYALRDLALLKTLDHGENRCNLYKGSFRNFDQLTGSRFRMTYQKTCTW
;
A
#
# COMPACT_ATOMS: atom_id res chain seq x y z
N MET A 1 -15.10 -9.73 18.14
CA MET A 1 -14.84 -11.14 17.80
C MET A 1 -13.36 -11.26 17.45
N ARG A 2 -12.65 -12.35 17.84
CA ARG A 2 -11.24 -12.59 17.48
C ARG A 2 -11.19 -13.70 16.42
N PRO A 3 -11.25 -13.38 15.12
CA PRO A 3 -11.52 -14.38 14.09
C PRO A 3 -10.39 -15.39 13.87
N PHE A 4 -9.16 -15.08 14.31
CA PHE A 4 -7.96 -15.89 14.02
C PHE A 4 -7.24 -16.41 15.27
N LEU A 5 -7.95 -16.47 16.40
CA LEU A 5 -7.38 -16.95 17.66
C LEU A 5 -6.84 -18.39 17.49
N GLY A 6 -5.55 -18.58 17.75
CA GLY A 6 -4.88 -19.89 17.68
C GLY A 6 -4.15 -20.21 16.37
N LEU A 7 -4.24 -19.35 15.34
CA LEU A 7 -3.55 -19.55 14.05
C LEU A 7 -2.09 -19.03 14.07
N ILE A 8 -1.33 -19.43 15.09
CA ILE A 8 0.04 -18.93 15.38
C ILE A 8 1.12 -19.31 14.35
N GLN A 9 0.80 -20.09 13.31
CA GLN A 9 1.74 -20.49 12.26
C GLN A 9 1.28 -20.05 10.87
N LEU A 10 0.25 -19.20 10.79
CA LEU A 10 -0.29 -18.80 9.50
C LEU A 10 0.72 -17.90 8.77
N ILE A 11 1.24 -18.39 7.64
CA ILE A 11 2.21 -17.67 6.80
C ILE A 11 1.48 -16.81 5.76
N ALA A 12 0.39 -17.33 5.21
CA ALA A 12 -0.43 -16.64 4.21
C ALA A 12 -1.90 -16.68 4.63
N LEU A 13 -2.56 -15.53 4.59
CA LEU A 13 -3.97 -15.38 4.89
C LEU A 13 -4.64 -14.72 3.69
N ASP A 14 -5.56 -15.46 3.08
CA ASP A 14 -6.39 -15.00 1.99
C ASP A 14 -7.80 -14.70 2.53
N LEU A 15 -8.20 -13.44 2.43
CA LEU A 15 -9.53 -12.97 2.78
C LEU A 15 -10.27 -12.37 1.59
N LEU A 16 -9.91 -12.80 0.36
CA LEU A 16 -10.59 -12.43 -0.87
C LEU A 16 -12.11 -12.66 -0.77
N TYR A 17 -12.87 -11.70 -1.30
CA TYR A 17 -14.34 -11.79 -1.41
C TYR A 17 -15.10 -12.04 -0.11
N ASN A 18 -14.51 -11.74 1.04
CA ASN A 18 -15.24 -11.77 2.31
C ASN A 18 -16.20 -10.58 2.44
N ALA A 19 -17.17 -10.66 3.35
CA ALA A 19 -18.06 -9.55 3.67
C ALA A 19 -17.41 -8.48 4.58
N LEU A 20 -16.07 -8.44 4.63
CA LEU A 20 -15.33 -7.46 5.43
C LEU A 20 -15.49 -6.07 4.81
N THR A 21 -16.13 -5.17 5.57
CA THR A 21 -16.26 -3.75 5.21
C THR A 21 -15.26 -2.89 5.98
N ARG A 22 -14.81 -3.35 7.16
CA ARG A 22 -13.93 -2.61 8.06
C ARG A 22 -12.87 -3.51 8.67
N ILE A 23 -11.68 -2.95 8.86
CA ILE A 23 -10.57 -3.60 9.55
C ILE A 23 -10.14 -2.71 10.71
N ASP A 24 -10.10 -3.29 11.91
CA ASP A 24 -9.64 -2.64 13.15
C ASP A 24 -8.37 -3.30 13.71
N ALA A 25 -7.75 -2.66 14.71
CA ALA A 25 -6.54 -3.16 15.37
C ALA A 25 -6.70 -4.52 16.09
N ARG A 26 -7.94 -5.02 16.24
CA ARG A 26 -8.21 -6.33 16.85
C ARG A 26 -8.30 -7.44 15.82
N THR A 27 -8.50 -7.10 14.54
CA THR A 27 -8.73 -8.04 13.44
C THR A 27 -7.58 -9.04 13.30
N PHE A 28 -6.33 -8.56 13.37
CA PHE A 28 -5.12 -9.37 13.15
C PHE A 28 -4.27 -9.59 14.41
N ARG A 29 -4.83 -9.35 15.59
CA ARG A 29 -4.08 -9.35 16.86
C ARG A 29 -3.33 -10.67 17.15
N ASP A 30 -3.85 -11.79 16.70
CA ASP A 30 -3.34 -13.12 17.06
C ASP A 30 -2.52 -13.78 15.91
N VAL A 31 -2.34 -13.12 14.76
CA VAL A 31 -1.64 -13.65 13.57
C VAL A 31 -0.33 -12.92 13.27
N PHE A 32 0.48 -12.74 14.30
CA PHE A 32 1.72 -11.94 14.26
C PHE A 32 2.87 -12.56 13.44
N PHE A 33 2.81 -13.86 13.11
CA PHE A 33 3.78 -14.52 12.22
C PHE A 33 3.47 -14.37 10.73
N LEU A 34 2.34 -13.76 10.39
CA LEU A 34 1.85 -13.65 9.02
C LEU A 34 2.84 -12.93 8.10
N GLN A 35 3.12 -13.53 6.95
CA GLN A 35 4.04 -13.00 5.94
C GLN A 35 3.33 -12.46 4.71
N ILE A 36 2.15 -13.01 4.39
CA ILE A 36 1.36 -12.63 3.21
C ILE A 36 -0.08 -12.42 3.65
N LEU A 37 -0.62 -11.23 3.38
CA LEU A 37 -2.00 -10.88 3.66
C LEU A 37 -2.66 -10.39 2.37
N ASP A 38 -3.67 -11.15 1.92
CA ASP A 38 -4.52 -10.78 0.79
C ASP A 38 -5.89 -10.30 1.28
N LEU A 39 -6.14 -9.01 1.07
CA LEU A 39 -7.36 -8.29 1.41
C LEU A 39 -8.00 -7.67 0.16
N ARG A 40 -7.69 -8.17 -1.03
CA ARG A 40 -8.38 -7.77 -2.25
C ARG A 40 -9.87 -8.01 -2.09
N ASN A 41 -10.63 -6.94 -2.20
CA ASN A 41 -12.07 -7.02 -2.06
C ASN A 41 -12.72 -5.81 -2.72
N TYR A 42 -14.02 -5.85 -2.96
CA TYR A 42 -14.77 -4.74 -3.58
C TYR A 42 -15.50 -3.86 -2.55
N THR A 43 -15.27 -4.08 -1.26
CA THR A 43 -16.13 -3.54 -0.18
C THR A 43 -15.40 -2.85 0.98
N ILE A 44 -14.09 -3.01 1.16
CA ILE A 44 -13.41 -2.37 2.31
C ILE A 44 -13.31 -0.87 2.03
N ASP A 45 -13.99 -0.06 2.82
CA ASP A 45 -13.96 1.40 2.72
C ASP A 45 -13.14 2.05 3.83
N ARG A 46 -12.90 1.33 4.92
CA ARG A 46 -12.24 1.85 6.12
C ARG A 46 -11.32 0.83 6.78
N ILE A 47 -10.07 1.25 6.96
CA ILE A 47 -9.07 0.56 7.78
C ILE A 47 -8.65 1.54 8.87
N GLU A 48 -8.73 1.12 10.13
CA GLU A 48 -8.37 1.98 11.25
C GLU A 48 -6.84 2.17 11.37
N SER A 49 -6.42 3.27 12.00
CA SER A 49 -5.02 3.47 12.36
C SER A 49 -4.48 2.28 13.12
N ASN A 50 -3.25 1.86 12.82
CA ASN A 50 -2.58 0.72 13.45
C ASN A 50 -3.31 -0.63 13.29
N ALA A 51 -4.22 -0.77 12.33
CA ALA A 51 -4.90 -2.05 12.06
C ALA A 51 -3.91 -3.20 11.76
N PHE A 52 -2.77 -2.88 11.14
CA PHE A 52 -1.73 -3.85 10.78
C PHE A 52 -0.57 -3.89 11.77
N LEU A 53 -0.61 -3.13 12.88
CA LEU A 53 0.48 -3.04 13.85
C LEU A 53 0.96 -4.40 14.40
N PRO A 54 0.08 -5.41 14.63
CA PRO A 54 0.54 -6.74 15.06
C PRO A 54 1.34 -7.52 14.00
N LEU A 55 1.32 -7.11 12.73
CA LEU A 55 1.85 -7.84 11.58
C LEU A 55 3.31 -7.46 11.27
N TYR A 56 4.17 -7.40 12.30
CA TYR A 56 5.57 -6.97 12.16
C TYR A 56 6.43 -7.88 11.27
N ASN A 57 5.95 -9.10 10.93
CA ASN A 57 6.61 -10.04 10.03
C ASN A 57 6.04 -10.04 8.60
N LEU A 58 5.19 -9.07 8.26
CA LEU A 58 4.48 -9.06 6.98
C LEU A 58 5.40 -8.62 5.83
N HIS A 59 5.52 -9.46 4.81
CA HIS A 59 6.32 -9.20 3.62
C HIS A 59 5.48 -8.75 2.43
N LYS A 60 4.20 -9.16 2.34
CA LYS A 60 3.31 -8.80 1.24
C LYS A 60 1.94 -8.42 1.77
N LEU A 61 1.47 -7.24 1.37
CA LEU A 61 0.13 -6.75 1.68
C LEU A 61 -0.58 -6.35 0.39
N GLU A 62 -1.72 -7.00 0.15
CA GLU A 62 -2.52 -6.84 -1.05
C GLU A 62 -3.88 -6.23 -0.68
N LEU A 63 -4.10 -4.97 -1.05
CA LEU A 63 -5.28 -4.16 -0.71
C LEU A 63 -5.99 -3.65 -1.98
N SER A 64 -5.68 -4.18 -3.16
CA SER A 64 -6.28 -3.70 -4.40
C SER A 64 -7.78 -3.93 -4.50
N LYS A 65 -8.42 -3.17 -5.38
CA LYS A 65 -9.85 -3.22 -5.72
C LYS A 65 -10.84 -2.81 -4.62
N ASN A 66 -10.35 -2.29 -3.50
CA ASN A 66 -11.15 -1.80 -2.38
C ASN A 66 -11.69 -0.38 -2.63
N ARG A 67 -12.30 0.24 -1.62
CA ARG A 67 -12.89 1.59 -1.67
C ARG A 67 -12.14 2.57 -0.78
N LEU A 68 -10.82 2.39 -0.64
CA LEU A 68 -10.02 3.23 0.24
C LEU A 68 -9.80 4.62 -0.38
N HIS A 69 -9.97 5.67 0.43
CA HIS A 69 -9.90 7.06 -0.04
C HIS A 69 -8.68 7.86 0.44
N LYS A 70 -8.34 7.76 1.73
CA LYS A 70 -7.22 8.49 2.32
C LYS A 70 -6.38 7.52 3.12
N GLN A 71 -5.07 7.54 2.86
CA GLN A 71 -4.11 6.73 3.61
C GLN A 71 -3.46 7.61 4.66
N GLY A 72 -3.81 7.37 5.93
CA GLY A 72 -3.32 8.15 7.07
C GLY A 72 -1.92 7.73 7.54
N ALA A 73 -1.27 8.61 8.31
CA ALA A 73 0.10 8.43 8.82
C ALA A 73 0.37 7.11 9.56
N GLN A 74 -0.67 6.50 10.13
CA GLN A 74 -0.54 5.35 11.05
C GLN A 74 -1.02 4.03 10.45
N LEU A 75 -1.39 4.02 9.16
CA LEU A 75 -1.98 2.82 8.57
C LEU A 75 -0.96 1.67 8.45
N PHE A 76 0.27 1.98 8.05
CA PHE A 76 1.33 1.01 7.78
C PHE A 76 2.46 1.05 8.82
N ASN A 77 2.16 1.51 10.05
CA ASN A 77 3.12 1.52 11.15
C ASN A 77 3.65 0.10 11.43
N GLU A 78 4.92 0.02 11.85
CA GLU A 78 5.63 -1.22 12.20
C GLU A 78 5.84 -2.23 11.06
N LEU A 79 5.49 -1.90 9.82
CA LEU A 79 5.66 -2.78 8.66
C LEU A 79 7.07 -2.73 8.05
N PHE A 80 8.10 -2.76 8.89
CA PHE A 80 9.50 -2.55 8.49
C PHE A 80 10.04 -3.58 7.49
N VAL A 81 9.52 -4.80 7.52
CA VAL A 81 9.95 -5.90 6.63
C VAL A 81 9.08 -6.06 5.39
N LEU A 82 8.08 -5.18 5.21
CA LEU A 82 7.16 -5.20 4.07
C LEU A 82 7.95 -4.96 2.78
N ASN A 83 7.77 -5.87 1.82
CA ASN A 83 8.50 -5.85 0.57
C ASN A 83 7.63 -5.39 -0.60
N ARG A 84 6.35 -5.78 -0.59
CA ARG A 84 5.37 -5.45 -1.62
C ARG A 84 4.08 -4.94 -1.00
N LEU A 85 3.62 -3.80 -1.49
CA LEU A 85 2.33 -3.21 -1.15
C LEU A 85 1.54 -2.90 -2.42
N THR A 86 0.35 -3.48 -2.53
CA THR A 86 -0.58 -3.18 -3.63
C THR A 86 -1.79 -2.42 -3.09
N LEU A 87 -2.04 -1.23 -3.64
CA LEU A 87 -3.17 -0.35 -3.32
C LEU A 87 -3.98 0.00 -4.58
N SER A 88 -3.77 -0.72 -5.69
CA SER A 88 -4.37 -0.38 -6.98
C SER A 88 -5.89 -0.53 -7.03
N GLY A 89 -6.55 0.22 -7.91
CA GLY A 89 -8.00 0.14 -8.08
C GLY A 89 -8.77 0.54 -6.83
N ASN A 90 -8.26 1.50 -6.07
CA ASN A 90 -8.96 2.13 -4.95
C ASN A 90 -9.44 3.54 -5.36
N ALA A 91 -9.89 4.36 -4.41
CA ALA A 91 -10.29 5.74 -4.63
C ALA A 91 -9.34 6.72 -3.92
N ILE A 92 -8.05 6.40 -3.88
CA ILE A 92 -7.07 7.14 -3.09
C ILE A 92 -6.79 8.49 -3.75
N ALA A 93 -7.25 9.57 -3.11
CA ALA A 93 -7.02 10.94 -3.57
C ALA A 93 -5.79 11.58 -2.90
N SER A 94 -5.39 11.09 -1.72
CA SER A 94 -4.26 11.63 -0.97
C SER A 94 -3.63 10.58 -0.06
N VAL A 95 -2.30 10.66 0.06
CA VAL A 95 -1.49 9.85 0.99
C VAL A 95 -0.78 10.80 1.94
N ASP A 96 -0.91 10.55 3.24
CA ASP A 96 -0.26 11.35 4.28
C ASP A 96 1.27 11.31 4.14
N PRO A 97 2.00 12.43 4.34
CA PRO A 97 3.46 12.49 4.26
C PRO A 97 4.22 11.46 5.09
N LEU A 98 3.61 10.93 6.16
CA LEU A 98 4.21 9.95 7.07
C LEU A 98 3.67 8.53 6.86
N ALA A 99 2.78 8.31 5.89
CA ALA A 99 2.09 7.03 5.70
C ALA A 99 3.04 5.83 5.52
N PHE A 100 4.24 6.05 4.98
CA PHE A 100 5.22 5.00 4.69
C PHE A 100 6.48 5.05 5.53
N ARG A 101 6.51 5.85 6.60
CA ARG A 101 7.71 6.08 7.42
C ARG A 101 8.36 4.79 7.96
N ASP A 102 7.53 3.78 8.27
CA ASP A 102 7.93 2.49 8.84
C ASP A 102 7.94 1.37 7.79
N CYS A 103 7.90 1.70 6.48
CA CYS A 103 7.95 0.75 5.36
C CYS A 103 9.34 0.75 4.68
N SER A 104 10.42 0.80 5.46
CA SER A 104 11.78 1.06 4.96
C SER A 104 12.33 -0.02 4.00
N ASN A 105 11.81 -1.25 4.03
CA ASN A 105 12.21 -2.35 3.14
C ASN A 105 11.31 -2.54 1.90
N LEU A 106 10.40 -1.61 1.65
CA LEU A 106 9.47 -1.70 0.53
C LEU A 106 10.21 -1.56 -0.79
N LYS A 107 10.06 -2.56 -1.68
CA LYS A 107 10.70 -2.60 -3.00
C LYS A 107 9.70 -2.40 -4.13
N GLU A 108 8.44 -2.73 -3.89
CA GLU A 108 7.38 -2.68 -4.88
C GLU A 108 6.13 -2.02 -4.30
N LEU A 109 5.67 -0.98 -4.97
CA LEU A 109 4.47 -0.24 -4.61
C LEU A 109 3.60 -0.04 -5.85
N ASP A 110 2.35 -0.47 -5.77
CA ASP A 110 1.35 -0.23 -6.81
C ASP A 110 0.24 0.68 -6.28
N LEU A 111 0.18 1.89 -6.82
CA LEU A 111 -0.83 2.92 -6.58
C LEU A 111 -1.71 3.15 -7.83
N SER A 112 -1.65 2.28 -8.84
CA SER A 112 -2.36 2.47 -10.10
C SER A 112 -3.89 2.47 -9.93
N GLY A 113 -4.63 3.11 -10.85
CA GLY A 113 -6.10 3.13 -10.81
C GLY A 113 -6.65 3.76 -9.53
N ASN A 114 -6.09 4.90 -9.14
CA ASN A 114 -6.51 5.69 -7.98
C ASN A 114 -6.87 7.13 -8.42
N GLU A 115 -7.13 8.02 -7.48
CA GLU A 115 -7.54 9.41 -7.74
C GLU A 115 -6.44 10.44 -7.41
N LEU A 116 -5.17 10.01 -7.34
CA LEU A 116 -4.06 10.90 -6.99
C LEU A 116 -3.92 11.99 -8.05
N THR A 117 -3.78 13.24 -7.62
CA THR A 117 -3.53 14.41 -8.49
C THR A 117 -2.06 14.84 -8.48
N THR A 118 -1.28 14.37 -7.51
CA THR A 118 0.15 14.64 -7.37
C THR A 118 0.88 13.39 -6.85
N MET A 119 2.19 13.33 -7.06
CA MET A 119 3.01 12.29 -6.44
C MET A 119 3.06 12.48 -4.92
N PRO A 120 2.75 11.44 -4.12
CA PRO A 120 2.83 11.54 -2.67
C PRO A 120 4.23 11.85 -2.16
N TYR A 121 4.34 12.82 -1.25
CA TYR A 121 5.61 13.16 -0.63
C TYR A 121 6.18 12.02 0.24
N ALA A 122 5.31 11.16 0.79
CA ALA A 122 5.67 9.99 1.59
C ALA A 122 6.58 8.99 0.86
N LEU A 123 6.59 8.99 -0.47
CA LEU A 123 7.44 8.13 -1.27
C LEU A 123 8.95 8.40 -1.04
N ARG A 124 9.32 9.58 -0.49
CA ARG A 124 10.72 9.90 -0.13
C ARG A 124 11.29 8.95 0.93
N ASP A 125 10.44 8.41 1.81
CA ASP A 125 10.85 7.54 2.92
C ASP A 125 11.20 6.12 2.41
N LEU A 126 10.85 5.80 1.16
CA LEU A 126 11.01 4.48 0.55
C LEU A 126 12.34 4.37 -0.21
N ALA A 127 13.45 4.43 0.52
CA ALA A 127 14.81 4.42 -0.03
C ALA A 127 15.15 3.17 -0.87
N LEU A 128 14.48 2.04 -0.60
CA LEU A 128 14.70 0.77 -1.30
C LEU A 128 13.67 0.49 -2.41
N LEU A 129 12.80 1.45 -2.74
CA LEU A 129 11.76 1.26 -3.74
C LEU A 129 12.38 1.10 -5.13
N LYS A 130 12.07 -0.02 -5.79
CA LYS A 130 12.58 -0.36 -7.13
C LYS A 130 11.51 -0.18 -8.19
N THR A 131 10.26 -0.50 -7.84
CA THR A 131 9.12 -0.45 -8.75
C THR A 131 8.01 0.37 -8.13
N LEU A 132 7.55 1.37 -8.87
CA LEU A 132 6.37 2.17 -8.57
C LEU A 132 5.44 2.14 -9.77
N ASP A 133 4.25 1.59 -9.60
CA ASP A 133 3.15 1.81 -10.53
C ASP A 133 2.22 2.88 -9.98
N HIS A 134 1.89 3.86 -10.81
CA HIS A 134 0.95 4.94 -10.51
C HIS A 134 0.10 5.27 -11.74
N GLY A 135 0.05 4.37 -12.74
CA GLY A 135 -0.77 4.54 -13.92
C GLY A 135 -2.24 4.73 -13.57
N GLU A 136 -3.04 5.25 -14.51
CA GLU A 136 -4.49 5.41 -14.30
C GLU A 136 -4.85 6.26 -13.05
N ASN A 137 -3.95 7.19 -12.67
CA ASN A 137 -4.23 8.27 -11.72
C ASN A 137 -4.55 9.59 -12.46
N ARG A 138 -4.80 10.66 -11.71
CA ARG A 138 -5.08 12.01 -12.21
C ARG A 138 -3.86 12.94 -12.14
N CYS A 139 -2.66 12.39 -11.96
CA CYS A 139 -1.43 13.15 -11.79
C CYS A 139 -0.93 13.75 -13.11
N ASN A 140 -0.82 15.08 -13.17
CA ASN A 140 -0.07 15.75 -14.23
C ASN A 140 1.41 15.85 -13.84
N LEU A 141 2.23 14.97 -14.42
CA LEU A 141 3.66 14.90 -14.13
C LEU A 141 4.45 15.95 -14.92
N TYR A 142 5.26 16.74 -14.23
CA TYR A 142 6.26 17.62 -14.84
C TYR A 142 7.65 17.29 -14.27
N LYS A 143 8.72 17.73 -14.93
CA LYS A 143 10.12 17.41 -14.57
C LYS A 143 10.48 17.70 -13.10
N GLY A 144 9.78 18.63 -12.45
CA GLY A 144 9.94 18.97 -11.04
C GLY A 144 9.27 18.02 -10.06
N SER A 145 8.26 17.25 -10.51
CA SER A 145 7.56 16.24 -9.71
C SER A 145 8.48 15.11 -9.26
N PHE A 146 9.65 14.96 -9.91
CA PHE A 146 10.61 13.88 -9.67
C PHE A 146 11.88 14.27 -8.91
N ARG A 147 12.05 15.55 -8.52
CA ARG A 147 13.29 16.05 -7.89
C ARG A 147 13.70 15.36 -6.59
N ASN A 148 12.79 14.63 -5.95
CA ASN A 148 13.05 13.89 -4.72
C ASN A 148 13.07 12.36 -4.94
N PHE A 149 13.15 11.91 -6.20
CA PHE A 149 12.92 10.51 -6.59
C PHE A 149 14.13 9.88 -7.32
N ASP A 150 15.32 10.44 -7.13
CA ASP A 150 16.56 9.97 -7.76
C ASP A 150 16.91 8.50 -7.41
N GLN A 151 16.31 7.95 -6.35
CA GLN A 151 16.44 6.55 -5.92
C GLN A 151 15.66 5.54 -6.80
N LEU A 152 14.68 6.00 -7.59
CA LEU A 152 13.86 5.14 -8.46
C LEU A 152 14.61 4.83 -9.78
N THR A 153 15.70 4.07 -9.69
CA THR A 153 16.60 3.77 -10.82
C THR A 153 16.12 2.61 -11.72
N GLY A 154 14.88 2.15 -11.57
CA GLY A 154 14.34 1.01 -12.33
C GLY A 154 12.83 1.05 -12.56
N SER A 155 12.18 2.18 -12.32
CA SER A 155 10.74 2.33 -12.51
C SER A 155 10.37 2.05 -13.97
N ARG A 156 9.70 0.92 -14.21
CA ARG A 156 8.85 0.76 -15.38
C ARG A 156 7.69 1.75 -15.22
N PHE A 157 7.90 3.00 -15.61
CA PHE A 157 6.87 4.00 -15.75
C PHE A 157 5.93 3.57 -16.89
N ARG A 158 4.90 2.80 -16.56
CA ARG A 158 3.88 2.41 -17.53
C ARG A 158 2.79 3.47 -17.51
N MET A 159 3.01 4.57 -18.23
CA MET A 159 1.99 5.58 -18.46
C MET A 159 1.09 5.07 -19.58
N THR A 160 0.04 4.32 -19.22
CA THR A 160 -0.98 3.93 -20.19
C THR A 160 -1.86 5.16 -20.45
N TYR A 161 -1.83 5.64 -21.69
CA TYR A 161 -2.52 6.80 -22.27
C TYR A 161 -1.78 8.16 -22.24
N GLN A 162 -1.19 8.43 -23.41
CA GLN A 162 -0.72 9.69 -24.00
C GLN A 162 0.55 10.35 -23.44
N LYS A 163 1.53 10.41 -24.35
CA LYS A 163 2.85 11.07 -24.29
C LYS A 163 3.92 10.28 -23.53
N THR A 164 4.58 9.42 -24.30
CA THR A 164 5.99 9.08 -24.10
C THR A 164 6.80 10.34 -23.76
N CYS A 165 7.16 10.53 -22.50
CA CYS A 165 8.36 11.27 -22.17
C CYS A 165 9.53 10.32 -22.41
N THR A 166 10.19 10.47 -23.56
CA THR A 166 11.56 10.01 -23.72
C THR A 166 12.44 10.83 -22.76
N TRP A 167 13.24 10.12 -21.97
CA TRP A 167 14.13 10.66 -20.93
C TRP A 167 15.23 11.55 -21.51
#